data_AF-E1IBG5-F1
#
_entry.id   AF-E1IBG5-F1
#
_cell.length_a   1.000
_cell.length_b   1.000
_cell.length_c   1.000
_cell.angle_alpha   90.00
_cell.angle_beta   90.00
_cell.angle_gamma   90.00
#
_symmetry.space_group_name_H-M   'P 1'
#
loop_
_entity.id
_entity.type
_entity.pdbx_description
1 polymer ?
#
loop_
_entity_poly.entity_id
_entity_poly.type
_entity_poly.pdbx_seq_one_letter_code
_entity_poly.pdbx_strand_id
1 'polypeptide(L)' 'MDTYQNQKDSPAWVAFVWISFVVSSVLMVVGIWYLPVDVWVKGYFAMGFFFTIGSSFSLAKTLRDQYEMRRTVM' A
#
# COMPACT_ATOMS: atom_id res chain seq x y z
N MET A 1 -5.77 28.24 16.55
CA MET A 1 -6.96 27.38 16.44
C MET A 1 -6.85 26.66 15.12
N ASP A 2 -6.00 25.62 15.08
CA ASP A 2 -5.82 24.82 13.88
C ASP A 2 -7.09 24.02 13.67
N THR A 3 -7.85 24.44 12.67
CA THR A 3 -9.04 23.74 12.20
C THR A 3 -8.59 22.39 11.66
N TYR A 4 -8.58 21.38 12.53
CA TYR A 4 -8.58 19.98 12.15
C TYR A 4 -9.88 19.74 11.38
N GLN A 5 -9.82 19.99 10.07
CA GLN A 5 -10.78 19.50 9.11
C GLN A 5 -10.87 18.01 9.35
N ASN A 6 -11.95 17.61 10.02
CA ASN A 6 -12.46 16.25 10.05
C ASN A 6 -12.86 15.94 8.61
N GLN A 7 -11.88 15.75 7.74
CA GLN A 7 -12.09 15.15 6.44
C GLN A 7 -12.49 13.71 6.76
N LYS A 8 -13.80 13.51 6.89
CA LYS A 8 -14.39 12.23 6.52
C LYS A 8 -14.02 12.08 5.06
N ASP A 9 -12.85 11.48 4.80
CA ASP A 9 -12.41 11.15 3.47
C ASP A 9 -13.60 10.47 2.80
N SER A 10 -14.12 11.11 1.75
CA SER A 10 -15.30 10.63 1.07
C SER A 10 -15.05 9.16 0.70
N PRO A 11 -16.04 8.26 0.78
CA PRO A 11 -15.87 6.87 0.34
C PRO A 11 -15.31 6.78 -1.08
N ALA A 12 -15.54 7.79 -1.92
CA ALA A 12 -14.92 7.95 -3.23
C ALA A 12 -13.38 8.14 -3.18
N TRP A 13 -12.86 8.88 -2.21
CA TRP A 13 -11.42 9.09 -2.02
C TRP A 13 -10.72 7.81 -1.58
N VAL A 14 -11.32 7.08 -0.63
CA VAL A 14 -10.78 5.79 -0.16
C VAL A 14 -10.73 4.78 -1.31
N ALA A 15 -11.79 4.73 -2.13
CA ALA A 15 -11.82 3.91 -3.33
C ALA A 15 -10.73 4.32 -4.34
N PHE A 16 -10.51 5.62 -4.55
CA PHE A 16 -9.46 6.13 -5.44
C PHE A 16 -8.05 5.70 -4.99
N VAL A 17 -7.75 5.81 -3.70
CA VAL A 17 -6.44 5.38 -3.16
C VAL A 17 -6.25 3.88 -3.26
N TRP A 18 -7.30 3.09 -3.03
CA TRP A 18 -7.21 1.65 -3.19
C TRP A 18 -6.99 1.25 -4.66
N ILE A 19 -7.69 1.91 -5.59
CA ILE A 19 -7.51 1.70 -7.03
C ILE A 19 -6.10 2.08 -7.47
N SER A 20 -5.58 3.25 -7.06
CA SER A 20 -4.23 3.68 -7.44
C SER A 20 -3.14 2.74 -6.92
N PHE A 21 -3.32 2.20 -5.71
CA PHE A 21 -2.43 1.18 -5.15
C PHE A 21 -2.46 -0.12 -5.95
N VAL A 22 -3.65 -0.60 -6.30
CA VAL A 22 -3.82 -1.82 -7.11
C VAL A 22 -3.22 -1.63 -8.49
N VAL A 23 -3.49 -0.48 -9.15
CA VAL A 23 -2.92 -0.14 -10.46
C VAL A 23 -1.40 -0.12 -10.41
N SER A 24 -0.80 0.53 -9.41
CA SER A 24 0.66 0.57 -9.25
C SER A 24 1.25 -0.83 -9.02
N SER A 25 0.57 -1.65 -8.19
CA SER A 25 1.00 -3.03 -7.94
C SER A 25 0.96 -3.88 -9.20
N VAL A 26 -0.12 -3.76 -9.99
CA VAL A 26 -0.28 -4.48 -11.26
C VAL A 26 0.75 -4.01 -12.29
N LEU A 27 1.00 -2.69 -12.41
CA LEU A 27 2.03 -2.16 -13.31
C LEU A 27 3.40 -2.75 -13.00
N MET A 28 3.76 -2.90 -11.72
CA MET A 28 5.03 -3.50 -11.32
C MET A 28 5.12 -4.98 -11.73
N VAL A 29 4.05 -5.76 -11.52
CA VAL A 29 4.00 -7.18 -11.92
C VAL A 29 4.08 -7.32 -13.44
N VAL A 30 3.37 -6.46 -14.19
CA VAL A 30 3.42 -6.41 -15.65
C VAL A 30 4.82 -6.02 -16.13
N GLY A 31 5.49 -5.06 -15.48
CA GLY A 31 6.87 -4.68 -15.78
C GLY A 31 7.86 -5.83 -15.59
N ILE A 32 7.69 -6.63 -14.54
CA ILE A 32 8.46 -7.85 -14.30
C ILE A 32 8.17 -8.90 -15.40
N TRP A 33 6.93 -9.01 -15.86
CA TRP A 33 6.53 -9.94 -16.92
C TRP A 33 7.06 -9.58 -18.31
N TYR A 34 7.18 -8.28 -18.61
CA TYR A 34 7.68 -7.79 -19.90
C TYR A 34 9.21 -7.87 -20.01
N LEU A 35 9.91 -8.12 -18.89
CA LEU A 35 11.35 -8.19 -18.85
C LEU A 35 11.85 -9.52 -19.44
N PRO A 36 12.67 -9.52 -20.52
CA PRO A 36 13.21 -10.72 -21.14
C PRO A 36 14.41 -11.24 -20.34
N VAL A 37 14.14 -11.67 -19.11
CA VAL A 37 15.12 -12.27 -18.19
C VAL A 37 14.73 -13.69 -17.84
N ASP A 38 15.72 -14.46 -17.41
CA ASP A 38 15.53 -15.84 -16.99
C ASP A 38 14.42 -15.97 -15.94
N VAL A 39 13.62 -17.04 -16.05
CA VAL A 39 12.47 -17.29 -15.18
C VAL A 39 12.88 -17.30 -13.70
N TRP A 40 14.11 -17.73 -13.40
CA TRP A 40 14.66 -17.73 -12.05
C TRP A 40 14.83 -16.32 -11.48
N VAL A 41 15.38 -15.39 -12.27
CA VAL A 41 15.58 -13.99 -11.88
C VAL A 41 14.23 -13.28 -11.73
N LYS A 42 13.29 -13.58 -12.63
CA LYS A 42 11.91 -13.08 -12.55
C LYS A 42 11.22 -13.50 -11.25
N GLY A 43 11.42 -14.75 -10.84
CA GLY A 43 10.93 -15.28 -9.57
C GLY A 43 11.53 -14.55 -8.37
N TYR A 44 12.84 -14.30 -8.37
CA TYR A 44 13.51 -13.59 -7.27
C TYR A 44 12.97 -12.16 -7.07
N PHE A 45 12.80 -11.41 -8.17
CA PHE A 45 12.20 -10.06 -8.13
C PHE A 45 10.74 -10.09 -7.66
N ALA A 46 9.95 -11.06 -8.12
CA ALA A 46 8.58 -11.22 -7.67
C ALA A 46 8.51 -11.48 -6.16
N MET A 47 9.34 -12.37 -5.63
CA MET A 47 9.38 -12.67 -4.18
C MET A 47 9.72 -11.43 -3.36
N GLY A 48 10.75 -10.67 -3.76
CA GLY A 48 11.12 -9.42 -3.08
C GLY A 48 10.03 -8.35 -3.13
N PHE A 49 9.36 -8.22 -4.28
CA PHE A 49 8.23 -7.31 -4.44
C PHE A 49 7.04 -7.67 -3.54
N PHE A 50 6.63 -8.95 -3.52
CA PHE A 50 5.57 -9.44 -2.64
C PHE A 50 5.91 -9.25 -1.15
N PHE A 51 7.16 -9.50 -0.77
CA PHE A 51 7.62 -9.29 0.60
C PHE A 51 7.57 -7.81 1.02
N THR A 52 8.06 -6.90 0.15
CA THR A 52 7.98 -5.45 0.37
C THR A 52 6.54 -4.99 0.53
N ILE A 53 5.63 -5.41 -0.35
CA ILE A 53 4.20 -5.08 -0.24
C ILE A 53 3.62 -5.57 1.08
N GLY A 54 3.84 -6.83 1.44
CA GLY A 54 3.35 -7.42 2.68
C GLY A 54 3.85 -6.69 3.93
N SER A 55 5.11 -6.25 3.91
CA SER A 55 5.72 -5.44 4.96
C SER A 55 5.09 -4.05 5.05
N SER A 56 4.92 -3.35 3.92
CA SER A 56 4.25 -2.04 3.88
C SER A 56 2.81 -2.09 4.39
N PHE A 57 2.05 -3.15 4.06
CA PHE A 57 0.70 -3.33 4.59
C PHE A 57 0.67 -3.59 6.09
N SER A 58 1.59 -4.42 6.58
CA SER A 58 1.72 -4.67 8.02
C SER A 58 2.05 -3.38 8.76
N LEU A 59 2.98 -2.60 8.24
CA LEU A 59 3.34 -1.29 8.79
C LEU A 59 2.16 -0.31 8.76
N ALA A 60 1.40 -0.25 7.66
CA ALA A 60 0.22 0.61 7.53
C ALA A 60 -0.87 0.25 8.55
N LYS A 61 -1.09 -1.05 8.82
CA LYS A 61 -2.01 -1.51 9.88
C LYS A 61 -1.51 -1.09 11.26
N THR A 62 -0.24 -1.30 11.57
CA THR A 62 0.34 -0.87 12.85
C THR A 62 0.24 0.64 13.03
N LEU A 63 0.51 1.43 11.99
CA LEU A 63 0.34 2.88 12.04
C LEU A 63 -1.12 3.28 12.32
N ARG A 64 -2.08 2.67 11.62
CA ARG A 64 -3.51 2.91 11.86
C ARG A 64 -3.90 2.58 13.31
N ASP A 65 -3.46 1.43 13.81
CA ASP A 65 -3.72 0.98 15.18
C ASP A 65 -3.10 1.96 16.21
N GLN A 66 -1.91 2.48 15.95
CA GLN A 66 -1.28 3.53 16.77
C GLN A 66 -2.06 4.86 16.76
N TYR A 67 -2.61 5.26 15.61
CA TYR A 67 -3.46 6.46 15.53
C TYR A 67 -4.79 6.27 16.28
N GLU A 68 -5.39 5.09 16.19
CA GLU A 68 -6.61 4.74 16.94
C GLU A 68 -6.32 4.70 18.45
N MET A 69 -5.27 4.00 18.90
CA MET A 69 -4.85 3.94 20.30
C MET A 69 -4.56 5.32 20.90
N ARG A 70 -3.84 6.18 20.18
CA ARG A 70 -3.51 7.53 20.65
C ARG A 70 -4.76 8.41 20.83
N ARG A 71 -5.81 8.17 20.04
CA ARG A 71 -7.06 8.94 20.11
C ARG A 71 -7.92 8.57 21.31
N THR A 72 -7.84 7.33 21.81
CA THR A 72 -8.65 6.84 22.92
C THR A 72 -8.06 7.13 24.31
N VAL A 73 -6.78 7.50 24.39
CA VAL A 73 -6.08 7.81 25.65
C VAL A 73 -6.12 9.31 26.02
N MET A 74 -6.90 10.12 25.30
CA MET A 74 -7.14 11.55 25.58
C MET A 74 -8.63 11.76 25.92
#